data_AF-A0A3Q7RZ83-F1
#
_entry.id   AF-A0A3Q7RZ83-F1
#
_cell.length_a   1.000
_cell.length_b   1.000
_cell.length_c   1.000
_cell.angle_alpha   90.00
_cell.angle_beta   90.00
_cell.angle_gamma   90.00
#
_symmetry.space_group_name_H-M   'P 1'
#
loop_
_entity.id
_entity.type
_entity.pdbx_description
1 polymer ?
#
loop_
_entity_poly.entity_id
_entity_poly.type
_entity_poly.pdbx_seq_one_letter_code
_entity_poly.pdbx_strand_id
1 'polypeptide(L)'
;MAQDQPLLAVREALRGCFPAVQEQQRRWRGALGDCRPLLAALGSLAEQLQAAQNARLDDAPPLRAFPGLRERLRRKQLGAGDDVLDKLGETLATLLKVRDVVSRHVEQVFEVYEQHADAIGIDAVQRASAVSPSVADMLEWLQDIERHYRNAVAVFQSRQDPRLLRGGLQPARGVRIVQCLT
;
A
#
# COMPACT_ATOMS: atom_id res chain seq x y z
N MET A 1 18.36 36.04 17.03
CA MET A 1 17.21 35.16 17.36
C MET A 1 16.27 34.88 16.17
N ALA A 2 16.49 35.41 14.95
CA ALA A 2 15.59 35.19 13.80
C ALA A 2 16.04 34.11 12.79
N GLN A 3 17.29 33.63 12.88
CA GLN A 3 17.88 32.73 11.88
C GLN A 3 17.44 31.25 12.01
N ASP A 4 16.90 30.83 13.16
CA ASP A 4 16.45 29.45 13.38
C ASP A 4 14.97 29.21 13.03
N GLN A 5 14.19 30.27 12.81
CA GLN A 5 12.75 30.19 12.56
C GLN A 5 12.38 29.43 11.27
N PRO A 6 13.13 29.57 10.15
CA PRO A 6 12.87 28.78 8.93
C PRO A 6 13.16 27.28 9.13
N LEU A 7 14.26 26.95 9.81
CA LEU A 7 14.64 25.57 10.10
C LEU A 7 13.66 24.90 11.08
N LEU A 8 13.16 25.67 12.06
CA LEU A 8 12.15 25.21 13.00
C LEU A 8 10.85 24.86 12.28
N ALA A 9 10.41 25.69 11.33
CA ALA A 9 9.19 25.43 10.55
C ALA A 9 9.26 24.10 9.79
N VAL A 10 10.39 23.82 9.13
CA VAL A 10 10.62 22.54 8.44
C VAL A 10 10.62 21.37 9.42
N ARG A 11 11.25 21.53 10.59
CA ARG A 11 11.29 20.49 11.63
C ARG A 11 9.91 20.18 12.21
N GLU A 12 9.06 21.18 12.40
CA GLU A 12 7.68 20.97 12.86
C GLU A 12 6.82 20.31 11.78
N ALA A 13 6.97 20.70 10.52
CA ALA A 13 6.31 20.03 9.39
C ALA A 13 6.70 18.54 9.31
N LEU A 14 8.00 18.25 9.43
CA LEU A 14 8.52 16.89 9.50
C LEU A 14 7.93 16.12 10.70
N ARG A 15 7.97 16.71 11.90
CA ARG A 15 7.44 16.12 13.14
C ARG A 15 5.95 15.77 13.02
N GLY A 16 5.15 16.58 12.33
CA GLY A 16 3.75 16.29 12.04
C GLY A 16 3.54 15.20 10.98
N CYS A 17 4.42 15.12 9.98
CA CYS A 17 4.34 14.15 8.89
C CYS A 17 4.64 12.71 9.35
N PHE A 18 5.64 12.52 10.21
CA PHE A 18 6.08 11.19 10.65
C PHE A 18 4.95 10.31 11.24
N PRO A 19 4.17 10.77 12.24
CA PRO A 19 3.06 9.99 12.78
C PRO A 19 1.99 9.66 11.73
N ALA A 20 1.71 10.61 10.82
CA ALA A 20 0.74 10.40 9.76
C ALA A 20 1.17 9.30 8.79
N VAL A 21 2.44 9.31 8.36
CA VAL A 21 3.04 8.26 7.53
C VAL A 21 3.04 6.90 8.24
N GLN A 22 3.34 6.88 9.54
CA GLN A 22 3.33 5.64 10.34
C GLN A 22 1.93 5.03 10.46
N GLU A 23 0.91 5.87 10.64
CA GLU A 23 -0.49 5.44 10.63
C GLU A 23 -0.89 4.89 9.25
N GLN A 24 -0.52 5.57 8.17
CA GLN A 24 -0.76 5.06 6.83
C GLN A 24 -0.05 3.73 6.55
N GLN A 25 1.17 3.54 7.06
CA GLN A 25 1.88 2.27 6.94
C GLN A 25 1.19 1.11 7.66
N ARG A 26 0.53 1.38 8.80
CA ARG A 26 -0.29 0.37 9.50
C ARG A 26 -1.49 -0.04 8.66
N ARG A 27 -2.21 0.94 8.10
CA ARG A 27 -3.35 0.70 7.20
C ARG A 27 -2.95 -0.07 5.95
N TRP A 28 -1.83 0.31 5.33
CA TRP A 28 -1.28 -0.40 4.18
C TRP A 28 -1.00 -1.88 4.48
N ARG A 29 -0.33 -2.16 5.62
CA ARG A 29 -0.05 -3.54 6.02
C ARG A 29 -1.31 -4.33 6.34
N GLY A 30 -2.30 -3.71 6.98
CA GLY A 30 -3.60 -4.33 7.24
C GLY A 30 -4.29 -4.73 5.93
N ALA A 31 -4.44 -3.77 5.01
CA ALA A 31 -5.04 -4.00 3.70
C ALA A 31 -4.30 -5.10 2.89
N LEU A 32 -2.96 -5.11 2.89
CA LEU A 32 -2.19 -6.20 2.27
C LEU A 32 -2.42 -7.55 2.96
N GLY A 33 -2.60 -7.55 4.28
CA GLY A 33 -2.97 -8.73 5.05
C GLY A 33 -4.31 -9.31 4.61
N ASP A 34 -5.28 -8.45 4.34
CA ASP A 34 -6.63 -8.81 3.91
C ASP A 34 -6.66 -9.35 2.47
N CYS A 35 -5.73 -8.94 1.60
CA CYS A 35 -5.62 -9.46 0.24
C CYS A 35 -5.38 -10.98 0.20
N ARG A 36 -4.53 -11.51 1.09
CA ARG A 36 -4.12 -12.93 1.06
C ARG A 36 -5.29 -13.91 1.21
N PRO A 37 -6.18 -13.80 2.23
CA PRO A 37 -7.34 -14.68 2.34
C PRO A 37 -8.34 -14.48 1.19
N LEU A 38 -8.50 -13.27 0.66
CA LEU A 38 -9.38 -13.01 -0.48
C LEU A 38 -8.89 -13.70 -1.76
N LEU A 39 -7.60 -13.63 -2.05
CA LEU A 39 -6.99 -14.35 -3.18
C LEU A 39 -7.09 -15.87 -3.02
N ALA A 40 -6.92 -16.39 -1.81
CA ALA A 40 -7.12 -17.80 -1.51
C ALA A 40 -8.58 -18.23 -1.72
N ALA A 41 -9.55 -17.39 -1.30
CA ALA A 41 -10.96 -17.64 -1.53
C ALA A 41 -11.31 -17.69 -3.02
N LEU A 42 -10.77 -16.76 -3.83
CA LEU A 42 -10.93 -16.80 -5.30
C LEU A 42 -10.35 -18.07 -5.91
N GLY A 43 -9.14 -18.46 -5.50
CA GLY A 43 -8.52 -19.71 -5.97
C GLY A 43 -9.39 -20.93 -5.65
N SER A 44 -9.90 -21.01 -4.42
CA SER A 44 -10.80 -22.08 -4.00
C SER A 44 -12.11 -22.08 -4.80
N LEU A 45 -12.72 -20.91 -5.04
CA LEU A 45 -13.93 -20.79 -5.86
C LEU A 45 -13.69 -21.24 -7.31
N ALA A 46 -12.54 -20.89 -7.89
CA ALA A 46 -12.17 -21.32 -9.24
C ALA A 46 -12.00 -22.85 -9.32
N GLU A 47 -11.33 -23.46 -8.34
CA GLU A 47 -11.21 -24.92 -8.24
C GLU A 47 -12.59 -25.59 -8.08
N GLN A 48 -13.46 -25.04 -7.23
CA GLN A 48 -14.82 -25.55 -7.04
C GLN A 48 -15.67 -25.44 -8.30
N LEU A 49 -15.57 -24.34 -9.05
CA LEU A 49 -16.24 -24.15 -10.34
C LEU A 49 -15.75 -25.19 -11.35
N GLN A 50 -14.45 -25.46 -11.42
CA GLN A 50 -13.88 -26.46 -12.30
C GLN A 50 -14.32 -27.88 -11.91
N ALA A 51 -14.27 -28.21 -10.61
CA ALA A 51 -14.70 -29.51 -10.09
C ALA A 51 -16.19 -29.75 -10.35
N ALA A 52 -17.04 -28.74 -10.14
CA ALA A 52 -18.47 -28.83 -10.40
C ALA A 52 -18.79 -29.02 -11.90
N GLN A 53 -18.00 -28.42 -12.80
CA GLN A 53 -18.13 -28.64 -14.24
C GLN A 53 -17.75 -30.07 -14.62
N ASN A 54 -16.65 -30.58 -14.08
CA ASN A 54 -16.14 -31.92 -14.37
C ASN A 54 -16.98 -33.04 -13.73
N ALA A 55 -17.73 -32.71 -12.67
CA ALA A 55 -18.58 -33.67 -11.98
C ALA A 55 -19.79 -34.08 -12.82
N ARG A 56 -20.09 -35.38 -12.81
CA ARG A 56 -21.30 -35.96 -13.40
C ARG A 56 -22.48 -35.84 -12.43
N LEU A 57 -22.84 -34.61 -12.07
CA LEU A 57 -23.87 -34.30 -11.07
C LEU A 57 -25.23 -34.89 -11.44
N ASP A 58 -25.51 -35.01 -12.73
CA ASP A 58 -26.76 -35.52 -13.28
C ASP A 58 -26.85 -37.07 -13.19
N ASP A 59 -25.70 -37.74 -13.12
CA ASP A 59 -25.62 -39.21 -13.05
C ASP A 59 -25.80 -39.75 -11.62
N ALA A 60 -25.55 -38.91 -10.61
CA ALA A 60 -25.61 -39.29 -9.21
C ALA A 60 -27.06 -39.41 -8.70
N PRO A 61 -27.53 -40.62 -8.29
CA PRO A 61 -28.92 -40.84 -7.87
C PRO A 61 -29.46 -39.88 -6.80
N PRO A 62 -28.69 -39.48 -5.76
CA PRO A 62 -29.16 -38.53 -4.75
C PRO A 62 -29.37 -37.11 -5.29
N LEU A 63 -28.65 -36.72 -6.34
CA LEU A 63 -28.67 -35.36 -6.89
C LEU A 63 -29.78 -35.16 -7.93
N ARG A 64 -30.35 -36.25 -8.47
CA ARG A 64 -31.46 -36.20 -9.44
C ARG A 64 -32.72 -35.54 -8.90
N ALA A 65 -32.92 -35.53 -7.58
CA ALA A 65 -34.02 -34.80 -6.94
C ALA A 65 -33.90 -33.26 -7.07
N PHE A 66 -32.75 -32.75 -7.54
CA PHE A 66 -32.46 -31.32 -7.65
C PHE A 66 -32.27 -30.91 -9.12
N PRO A 67 -33.36 -30.68 -9.88
CA PRO A 67 -33.25 -30.24 -11.27
C PRO A 67 -32.53 -28.89 -11.37
N GLY A 68 -31.68 -28.76 -12.38
CA GLY A 68 -30.90 -27.53 -12.61
C GLY A 68 -29.85 -27.23 -11.53
N LEU A 69 -29.48 -28.21 -10.69
CA LEU A 69 -28.49 -28.05 -9.62
C LEU A 69 -27.18 -27.45 -10.14
N ARG A 70 -26.68 -27.92 -11.29
CA ARG A 70 -25.45 -27.43 -11.92
C ARG A 70 -25.50 -25.92 -12.18
N GLU A 71 -26.59 -25.45 -12.80
CA GLU A 71 -26.75 -24.03 -13.12
C GLU A 71 -26.94 -23.18 -11.85
N ARG A 72 -27.71 -23.69 -10.87
CA ARG A 72 -27.90 -23.01 -9.59
C ARG A 72 -26.59 -22.90 -8.80
N LEU A 73 -25.78 -23.95 -8.79
CA LEU A 73 -24.46 -23.98 -8.16
C LEU A 73 -23.52 -23.00 -8.84
N ARG A 74 -23.46 -23.01 -10.18
CA ARG A 74 -22.66 -22.07 -10.97
C ARG A 74 -23.02 -20.62 -10.63
N ARG A 75 -24.30 -20.25 -10.66
CA ARG A 75 -24.73 -18.88 -10.32
C ARG A 75 -24.35 -18.49 -8.90
N LYS A 76 -24.49 -19.41 -7.94
CA LYS A 76 -24.12 -19.16 -6.55
C LYS A 76 -22.60 -18.96 -6.38
N GLN A 77 -21.79 -19.76 -7.07
CA GLN A 77 -20.33 -19.65 -7.05
C GLN A 77 -19.85 -18.37 -7.74
N LEU A 78 -20.47 -17.98 -8.85
CA LEU A 78 -20.18 -16.70 -9.52
C LEU A 78 -20.51 -15.52 -8.61
N GLY A 79 -21.69 -15.50 -7.99
CA GLY A 79 -22.05 -14.44 -7.02
C GLY A 79 -21.09 -14.36 -5.84
N ALA A 80 -20.66 -15.50 -5.29
CA ALA A 80 -19.63 -15.52 -4.24
C ALA A 80 -18.26 -15.03 -4.75
N GLY A 81 -17.96 -15.25 -6.03
CA GLY A 81 -16.77 -14.69 -6.69
C GLY A 81 -16.85 -13.17 -6.82
N ASP A 82 -18.00 -12.65 -7.25
CA ASP A 82 -18.27 -11.21 -7.36
C ASP A 82 -18.11 -10.53 -5.99
N ASP A 83 -18.69 -11.10 -4.92
CA ASP A 83 -18.55 -10.58 -3.55
C ASP A 83 -17.08 -10.49 -3.09
N VAL A 84 -16.23 -11.45 -3.49
CA VAL A 84 -14.81 -11.46 -3.14
C VAL A 84 -14.03 -10.45 -3.99
N LEU A 85 -14.38 -10.30 -5.27
CA LEU A 85 -13.80 -9.29 -6.16
C LEU A 85 -14.12 -7.87 -5.69
N ASP A 86 -15.35 -7.62 -5.22
CA ASP A 86 -15.74 -6.32 -4.65
C ASP A 86 -14.87 -5.96 -3.44
N LYS A 87 -14.68 -6.91 -2.51
CA LYS A 87 -13.80 -6.72 -1.34
C LYS A 87 -12.34 -6.47 -1.74
N LEU A 88 -11.85 -7.13 -2.78
CA LEU A 88 -10.51 -6.86 -3.32
C LEU A 88 -10.44 -5.44 -3.92
N GLY A 89 -11.50 -4.99 -4.58
CA GLY A 89 -11.65 -3.62 -5.07
C GLY A 89 -11.59 -2.58 -3.94
N GLU A 90 -12.33 -2.81 -2.86
CA GLU A 90 -12.30 -1.96 -1.65
C GLU A 90 -10.90 -1.91 -1.02
N THR A 91 -10.23 -3.07 -0.97
CA THR A 91 -8.86 -3.18 -0.44
C THR A 91 -7.88 -2.39 -1.31
N LEU A 92 -7.99 -2.53 -2.63
CA LEU A 92 -7.18 -1.76 -3.57
C LEU A 92 -7.43 -0.25 -3.44
N ALA A 93 -8.69 0.18 -3.33
CA ALA A 93 -9.04 1.58 -3.10
C ALA A 93 -8.40 2.12 -1.81
N THR A 94 -8.35 1.30 -0.75
CA THR A 94 -7.66 1.64 0.51
C THR A 94 -6.16 1.81 0.30
N LEU A 95 -5.50 0.91 -0.44
CA LEU A 95 -4.07 1.01 -0.75
C LEU A 95 -3.76 2.27 -1.57
N LEU A 96 -4.58 2.59 -2.58
CA LEU A 96 -4.45 3.81 -3.38
C LEU A 96 -4.61 5.06 -2.52
N LYS A 97 -5.60 5.06 -1.61
CA LYS A 97 -5.81 6.17 -0.67
C LYS A 97 -4.62 6.38 0.24
N VAL A 98 -4.00 5.31 0.75
CA VAL A 98 -2.77 5.40 1.54
C VAL A 98 -1.66 6.08 0.74
N ARG A 99 -1.41 5.65 -0.51
CA ARG A 99 -0.43 6.28 -1.40
C ARG A 99 -0.70 7.78 -1.53
N ASP A 100 -1.93 8.16 -1.86
CA ASP A 100 -2.30 9.55 -2.10
C ASP A 100 -2.13 10.42 -0.84
N VAL A 101 -2.49 9.88 0.32
CA VAL A 101 -2.32 10.59 1.60
C VAL A 101 -0.83 10.77 1.91
N VAL A 102 0.00 9.75 1.72
CA VAL A 102 1.44 9.85 1.97
C VAL A 102 2.08 10.86 1.01
N SER A 103 1.75 10.81 -0.29
CA SER A 103 2.27 11.78 -1.26
C SER A 103 1.91 13.22 -0.88
N ARG A 104 0.66 13.50 -0.46
CA ARG A 104 0.29 14.84 0.00
C ARG A 104 1.07 15.31 1.24
N HIS A 105 1.31 14.42 2.20
CA HIS A 105 2.10 14.79 3.39
C HIS A 105 3.56 15.08 3.02
N VAL A 106 4.12 14.32 2.07
CA VAL A 106 5.47 14.56 1.55
C VAL A 106 5.51 15.90 0.82
N GLU A 107 4.60 16.14 -0.14
CA GLU A 107 4.47 17.40 -0.87
C GLU A 107 4.40 18.60 0.07
N GLN A 108 3.56 18.57 1.11
CA GLN A 108 3.43 19.65 2.09
C GLN A 108 4.74 19.95 2.83
N VAL A 109 5.51 18.93 3.21
CA VAL A 109 6.81 19.12 3.86
C VAL A 109 7.82 19.75 2.89
N PHE A 110 7.81 19.30 1.63
CA PHE A 110 8.69 19.85 0.60
C PHE A 110 8.32 21.29 0.24
N GLU A 111 7.04 21.66 0.19
CA GLU A 111 6.60 23.05 0.00
C GLU A 111 7.12 23.97 1.12
N VAL A 112 7.03 23.53 2.38
CA VAL A 112 7.56 24.29 3.53
C VAL A 112 9.08 24.41 3.46
N TYR A 113 9.77 23.35 3.03
CA TYR A 113 11.22 23.39 2.83
C TYR A 113 11.62 24.36 1.71
N GLU A 114 10.97 24.29 0.55
CA GLU A 114 11.24 25.15 -0.61
C GLU A 114 11.00 26.63 -0.30
N GLN A 115 9.95 26.96 0.45
CA GLN A 115 9.68 28.33 0.92
C GLN A 115 10.79 28.92 1.79
N HIS A 116 11.61 28.06 2.40
CA HIS A 116 12.67 28.43 3.32
C HIS A 116 14.07 28.07 2.82
N ALA A 117 14.19 27.46 1.64
CA ALA A 117 15.45 26.90 1.14
C ALA A 117 16.55 27.95 1.01
N ASP A 118 16.23 29.16 0.53
CA ASP A 118 17.19 30.26 0.37
C ASP A 118 17.68 30.82 1.72
N ALA A 119 16.87 30.67 2.78
CA ALA A 119 17.19 31.14 4.12
C ALA A 119 17.91 30.07 4.95
N ILE A 120 17.70 28.78 4.64
CA ILE A 120 18.31 27.66 5.34
C ILE A 120 19.61 27.28 4.62
N GLY A 121 20.75 27.69 5.18
CA GLY A 121 22.05 27.26 4.66
C GLY A 121 22.22 25.73 4.67
N ILE A 122 22.95 25.20 3.69
CA ILE A 122 23.21 23.75 3.51
C ILE A 122 23.76 23.11 4.80
N ASP A 123 24.68 23.80 5.49
CA ASP A 123 25.25 23.33 6.76
C ASP A 123 24.22 23.15 7.88
N ALA A 124 23.13 23.94 7.86
CA ALA A 124 22.07 23.84 8.85
C ALA A 124 21.17 22.63 8.60
N VAL A 125 20.96 22.26 7.32
CA VAL A 125 20.15 21.08 6.93
C VAL A 125 20.87 19.77 7.25
N GLN A 126 22.19 19.73 7.07
CA GLN A 126 23.02 18.55 7.32
C GLN A 126 23.38 18.34 8.80
N ARG A 127 23.13 19.34 9.66
CA ARG A 127 23.47 19.26 11.08
C ARG A 127 22.57 18.29 11.83
N ALA A 128 23.07 17.09 12.06
CA ALA A 128 22.49 16.13 13.00
C ALA A 128 22.74 16.55 14.46
N SER A 129 21.91 16.04 15.38
CA SER A 129 22.11 16.18 16.81
C SER A 129 22.28 14.81 17.47
N ALA A 130 22.66 14.78 18.75
CA ALA A 130 22.75 13.53 19.51
C ALA A 130 21.39 12.81 19.67
N VAL A 131 20.27 13.52 19.47
CA VAL A 131 18.91 13.03 19.72
C VAL A 131 18.01 13.08 18.49
N SER A 132 18.50 13.59 17.35
CA SER A 132 17.72 13.69 16.12
C SER A 132 18.61 13.59 14.88
N PRO A 133 18.19 12.88 13.82
CA PRO A 133 18.89 12.92 12.54
C PRO A 133 18.86 14.32 11.94
N SER A 134 19.65 14.53 10.88
CA SER A 134 19.65 15.81 10.17
C SER A 134 18.33 16.01 9.41
N VAL A 135 18.03 17.25 9.03
CA VAL A 135 16.86 17.54 8.19
C VAL A 135 17.02 16.89 6.81
N ALA A 136 18.25 16.84 6.29
CA ALA A 136 18.56 16.15 5.04
C ALA A 136 18.17 14.66 5.10
N ASP A 137 18.58 13.95 6.16
CA ASP A 137 18.27 12.52 6.32
C ASP A 137 16.76 12.28 6.44
N MET A 138 16.04 13.16 7.13
CA MET A 138 14.59 13.06 7.27
C MET A 138 13.85 13.29 5.94
N LEU A 139 14.30 14.25 5.15
CA LEU A 139 13.75 14.54 3.82
C LEU A 139 14.06 13.41 2.83
N GLU A 140 15.28 12.86 2.86
CA GLU A 140 15.66 11.69 2.07
C GLU A 140 14.76 10.50 2.41
N TRP A 141 14.56 10.22 3.71
CA TRP A 141 13.67 9.16 4.16
C TRP A 141 12.23 9.34 3.66
N LEU A 142 11.70 10.57 3.65
CA LEU A 142 10.36 10.86 3.13
C LEU A 142 10.25 10.56 1.63
N GLN A 143 11.26 10.95 0.85
CA GLN A 143 11.31 10.62 -0.59
C GLN A 143 11.40 9.12 -0.83
N ASP A 144 12.21 8.40 -0.05
CA ASP A 144 12.32 6.95 -0.14
C ASP A 144 10.98 6.25 0.15
N ILE A 145 10.25 6.75 1.15
CA ILE A 145 8.91 6.24 1.46
C ILE A 145 7.91 6.55 0.35
N GLU A 146 7.91 7.78 -0.17
CA GLU A 146 7.03 8.12 -1.28
C GLU A 146 7.29 7.22 -2.49
N ARG A 147 8.57 7.05 -2.84
CA ARG A 147 9.01 6.16 -3.90
C ARG A 147 8.56 4.72 -3.65
N HIS A 148 8.62 4.24 -2.41
CA HIS A 148 8.11 2.91 -2.04
C HIS A 148 6.62 2.76 -2.39
N TYR A 149 5.75 3.68 -1.96
CA TYR A 149 4.32 3.59 -2.23
C TYR A 149 3.97 3.77 -3.71
N ARG A 150 4.65 4.70 -4.42
CA ARG A 150 4.50 4.87 -5.87
C ARG A 150 4.87 3.59 -6.62
N ASN A 151 6.01 2.98 -6.28
CA ASN A 151 6.47 1.75 -6.93
C ASN A 151 5.59 0.55 -6.61
N ALA A 152 5.13 0.43 -5.36
CA ALA A 152 4.27 -0.68 -4.96
C ALA A 152 2.97 -0.71 -5.78
N VAL A 153 2.35 0.45 -6.00
CA VAL A 153 1.16 0.59 -6.83
C VAL A 153 1.49 0.46 -8.32
N ALA A 154 2.62 1.00 -8.78
CA ALA A 154 3.05 0.86 -10.16
C ALA A 154 3.20 -0.62 -10.56
N VAL A 155 3.74 -1.48 -9.70
CA VAL A 155 3.81 -2.94 -9.96
C VAL A 155 2.42 -3.57 -10.09
N PHE A 156 1.42 -3.12 -9.34
CA PHE A 156 0.04 -3.58 -9.51
C PHE A 156 -0.56 -3.11 -10.84
N GLN A 157 -0.31 -1.87 -11.24
CA GLN A 157 -0.79 -1.30 -12.50
C GLN A 157 -0.09 -1.90 -13.72
N SER A 158 1.23 -2.10 -13.66
CA SER A 158 2.02 -2.76 -14.72
C SER A 158 1.67 -4.26 -14.85
N ARG A 159 1.17 -4.92 -13.80
CA ARG A 159 0.66 -6.29 -13.90
C ARG A 159 -0.73 -6.40 -14.52
N GLN A 160 -1.45 -5.28 -14.67
CA GLN A 160 -2.68 -5.19 -15.48
C GLN A 160 -2.38 -4.92 -16.96
N ASP A 161 -1.12 -4.68 -17.34
CA ASP A 161 -0.64 -4.55 -18.72
C ASP A 161 0.34 -5.69 -19.06
N PRO A 162 -0.05 -6.72 -19.85
CA PRO A 162 0.74 -7.94 -20.04
C PRO A 162 2.06 -7.77 -20.80
N ARG A 163 2.55 -6.54 -21.03
CA ARG A 163 3.71 -6.25 -21.88
C ARG A 163 4.99 -5.85 -21.15
N LEU A 164 5.01 -5.68 -19.82
CA LEU A 164 6.19 -5.15 -19.12
C LEU A 164 6.52 -5.95 -17.85
N LEU A 165 7.13 -7.13 -18.03
CA LEU A 165 7.72 -7.93 -16.96
C LEU A 165 9.25 -7.99 -17.10
N ARG A 166 9.98 -7.09 -16.45
CA ARG A 166 11.37 -7.32 -15.99
C ARG A 166 11.79 -6.28 -14.96
N GLY A 167 12.11 -6.74 -13.75
CA GLY A 167 12.76 -5.93 -12.73
C GLY A 167 12.51 -6.46 -11.33
N GLY A 168 13.42 -7.28 -10.82
CA GLY A 168 13.37 -7.80 -9.45
C GLY A 168 13.55 -6.70 -8.41
N LEU A 169 12.76 -6.78 -7.34
CA LEU A 169 12.83 -5.87 -6.20
C LEU A 169 13.95 -6.32 -5.24
N GLN A 170 14.91 -5.45 -4.97
CA GLN A 170 15.88 -5.63 -3.88
C GLN A 170 15.34 -4.93 -2.62
N PRO A 171 15.45 -5.53 -1.42
CA PRO A 171 14.91 -4.95 -0.20
C PRO A 171 15.71 -3.72 0.23
N ALA A 172 15.01 -2.61 0.49
CA ALA A 172 15.57 -1.36 0.97
C ALA A 172 16.26 -1.56 2.34
N ARG A 173 17.52 -1.12 2.43
CA ARG A 173 18.23 -0.93 3.70
C ARG A 173 17.61 0.29 4.39
N GLY A 174 17.08 0.12 5.62
CA GLY A 174 16.56 1.28 6.35
C GLY A 174 15.69 1.01 7.57
N VAL A 175 15.70 -0.19 8.14
CA VAL A 175 15.01 -0.47 9.42
C VAL A 175 15.93 -0.06 10.58
N ARG A 176 16.25 1.23 10.72
CA ARG A 176 16.93 1.79 11.91
C ARG A 176 16.49 3.20 12.33
N ILE A 177 15.46 3.78 11.71
CA ILE A 177 14.96 5.11 12.12
C ILE A 177 13.81 5.02 13.13
N VAL A 178 13.22 3.83 13.33
CA VAL A 178 12.03 3.65 14.20
C VAL A 178 12.38 3.53 15.69
N GLN A 179 13.65 3.48 16.08
CA GLN A 179 14.06 3.19 17.48
C GLN A 179 14.65 4.36 18.28
N CYS A 180 14.81 5.56 17.71
CA CYS A 180 15.46 6.68 18.41
C CYS A 180 14.51 7.80 18.88
N LEU A 181 13.18 7.61 18.81
CA LEU A 181 12.20 8.64 19.21
C LEU A 181 11.16 8.15 20.23
N THR A 182 11.54 7.19 21.07
CA THR A 182 10.84 6.85 22.33
C THR A 182 11.76 7.06 23.50
#